data_AF-A0A1Q4HLP8-F1
#
_entry.id   AF-A0A1Q4HLP8-F1
#
_cell.length_a   1.000
_cell.length_b   1.000
_cell.length_c   1.000
_cell.angle_alpha   90.00
_cell.angle_beta   90.00
_cell.angle_gamma   90.00
#
_symmetry.space_group_name_H-M   'P 1'
#
loop_
_entity.id
_entity.type
_entity.pdbx_description
1 polymer ?
#
loop_
_entity_poly.entity_id
_entity_poly.type
_entity_poly.pdbx_seq_one_letter_code
_entity_poly.pdbx_strand_id
1 'polypeptide(L)'
;MGGLPLSPLSQQNAISAAENYLDYTSFSYSGLINQLVQGDGYSREDATLAVNSITVDWNVQAAKAAQNYLDYTSFSRSGLINQLIQGDGYTPAQAAYGVAAVGY
;
A
#
# COMPACT_ATOMS: atom_id res chain seq x y z
N MET A 1 10.87 -6.78 -21.24
CA MET A 1 11.45 -5.46 -21.54
C MET A 1 11.31 -4.61 -20.29
N GLY A 2 12.33 -4.60 -19.42
CA GLY A 2 12.34 -3.72 -18.25
C GLY A 2 12.64 -2.30 -18.72
N GLY A 3 11.64 -1.42 -18.68
CA GLY A 3 11.80 -0.02 -19.07
C GLY A 3 12.77 0.68 -18.14
N LEU A 4 13.75 1.39 -18.69
CA LEU A 4 14.78 2.11 -17.94
C LEU A 4 14.12 3.16 -17.00
N PRO A 5 14.22 3.03 -15.66
CA PRO A 5 13.92 4.11 -14.70
C PRO A 5 15.11 5.03 -14.61
N LEU A 6 15.16 6.19 -15.27
CA LEU A 6 16.26 7.14 -15.03
C LEU A 6 15.96 8.61 -15.38
N SER A 7 14.71 9.00 -15.62
CA SER A 7 14.43 10.44 -15.81
C SER A 7 13.95 11.07 -14.50
N PRO A 8 14.47 12.24 -14.09
CA PRO A 8 13.97 12.94 -12.91
C PRO A 8 12.46 13.23 -12.97
N LEU A 9 11.92 13.38 -14.17
CA LEU A 9 10.50 13.61 -14.39
C LEU A 9 9.65 12.35 -14.09
N SER A 10 10.08 11.16 -14.53
CA SER A 10 9.34 9.92 -14.24
C SER A 10 9.32 9.61 -12.75
N GLN A 11 10.44 9.85 -12.06
CA GLN A 11 10.54 9.72 -10.60
C GLN A 11 9.61 10.68 -9.87
N GLN A 12 9.59 11.97 -10.27
CA GLN A 12 8.70 12.96 -9.66
C GLN A 12 7.23 12.62 -9.88
N ASN A 13 6.86 12.14 -11.07
CA ASN A 13 5.50 11.72 -11.37
C ASN A 13 5.09 10.49 -10.54
N ALA A 14 5.99 9.51 -10.38
CA ALA A 14 5.73 8.33 -9.55
C ALA A 14 5.55 8.70 -8.07
N ILE A 15 6.33 9.66 -7.54
CA ILE A 15 6.17 10.18 -6.17
C ILE A 15 4.78 10.80 -6.00
N SER A 16 4.40 11.73 -6.89
CA SER A 16 3.08 12.37 -6.83
C SER A 16 1.94 11.36 -6.95
N ALA A 17 2.10 10.33 -7.80
CA ALA A 17 1.12 9.26 -7.93
C ALA A 17 1.00 8.45 -6.64
N ALA A 18 2.12 8.11 -6.00
CA ALA A 18 2.14 7.38 -4.73
C ALA A 18 1.37 8.12 -3.62
N GLU A 19 1.59 9.44 -3.49
CA GLU A 19 0.86 10.28 -2.52
C GLU A 19 -0.64 10.33 -2.83
N ASN A 20 -1.00 10.58 -4.10
CA ASN A 20 -2.40 10.63 -4.55
C ASN A 20 -3.15 9.32 -4.27
N TYR A 21 -2.49 8.16 -4.47
CA TYR A 21 -3.10 6.87 -4.15
C TYR A 21 -3.37 6.73 -2.65
N LEU A 22 -2.43 7.14 -1.80
CA LEU A 22 -2.58 7.07 -0.35
C LEU A 22 -3.59 8.06 0.24
N ASP A 23 -3.86 9.15 -0.48
CA ASP A 23 -4.95 10.09 -0.17
C ASP A 23 -6.32 9.53 -0.55
N TYR A 24 -6.39 8.73 -1.63
CA TYR A 24 -7.63 8.12 -2.10
C TYR A 24 -7.99 6.82 -1.37
N THR A 25 -7.01 5.94 -1.12
CA THR A 25 -7.23 4.63 -0.51
C THR A 25 -5.98 4.13 0.24
N SER A 26 -6.16 3.10 1.05
CA SER A 26 -5.08 2.48 1.82
C SER A 26 -4.30 1.46 0.99
N PHE A 27 -2.98 1.50 1.06
CA PHE A 27 -2.10 0.48 0.48
C PHE A 27 -1.05 0.03 1.49
N SER A 28 -0.65 -1.24 1.38
CA SER A 28 0.62 -1.69 1.94
C SER A 28 1.77 -1.13 1.10
N TYR A 29 2.98 -1.11 1.67
CA TYR A 29 4.19 -0.72 0.95
C TYR A 29 4.35 -1.50 -0.37
N SER A 30 4.18 -2.82 -0.32
CA SER A 30 4.33 -3.69 -1.49
C SER A 30 3.17 -3.53 -2.48
N GLY A 31 1.96 -3.34 -1.96
CA GLY A 31 0.75 -3.07 -2.74
C GLY A 31 0.86 -1.78 -3.54
N LEU A 32 1.35 -0.70 -2.93
CA LEU A 32 1.52 0.59 -3.60
C LEU A 32 2.55 0.51 -4.74
N ILE A 33 3.69 -0.17 -4.50
CA ILE A 33 4.68 -0.40 -5.56
C ILE A 33 4.04 -1.18 -6.72
N ASN A 34 3.31 -2.25 -6.42
CA ASN A 34 2.65 -3.04 -7.46
C ASN A 34 1.60 -2.23 -8.23
N GLN A 35 0.85 -1.36 -7.57
CA GLN A 35 -0.12 -0.48 -8.22
C GLN A 35 0.56 0.49 -9.19
N LEU A 36 1.65 1.13 -8.78
CA LEU A 36 2.41 2.05 -9.65
C LEU A 36 2.99 1.31 -10.87
N VAL A 37 3.47 0.07 -10.70
CA VAL A 37 4.03 -0.71 -11.81
C VAL A 37 2.96 -1.22 -12.76
N GLN A 38 1.90 -1.84 -12.22
CA GLN A 38 0.91 -2.56 -13.02
C GLN A 38 -0.24 -1.67 -13.49
N GLY A 39 -0.63 -0.68 -12.67
CA GLY A 39 -1.69 0.27 -12.97
C GLY A 39 -1.23 1.42 -13.83
N ASP A 40 -0.10 2.05 -13.46
CA ASP A 40 0.37 3.27 -14.12
C ASP A 40 1.52 3.01 -15.12
N GLY A 41 2.12 1.83 -15.09
CA GLY A 41 3.18 1.44 -16.02
C GLY A 41 4.56 1.98 -15.68
N TYR A 42 4.78 2.46 -14.45
CA TYR A 42 6.13 2.82 -14.00
C TYR A 42 7.03 1.58 -13.95
N SER A 43 8.32 1.76 -14.17
CA SER A 43 9.28 0.69 -13.88
C SER A 43 9.33 0.41 -12.38
N ARG A 44 9.76 -0.80 -12.03
CA ARG A 44 9.79 -1.23 -10.63
C ARG A 44 10.69 -0.35 -9.77
N GLU A 45 11.79 0.12 -10.32
CA GLU A 45 12.75 0.94 -9.60
C GLU A 45 12.21 2.37 -9.37
N ASP A 46 11.54 3.00 -10.34
CA ASP A 46 10.91 4.32 -10.15
C ASP A 46 9.76 4.22 -9.13
N ALA A 47 8.94 3.18 -9.20
CA ALA A 47 7.89 2.93 -8.22
C ALA A 47 8.46 2.70 -6.80
N THR A 48 9.52 1.90 -6.68
CA THR A 48 10.18 1.65 -5.39
C THR A 48 10.82 2.92 -4.84
N LEU A 49 11.46 3.71 -5.69
CA LEU A 49 12.02 5.00 -5.31
C LEU A 49 10.92 5.94 -4.82
N ALA A 50 9.80 6.02 -5.53
CA ALA A 50 8.68 6.87 -5.17
C ALA A 50 8.14 6.55 -3.78
N VAL A 51 7.85 5.28 -3.51
CA VAL A 51 7.32 4.84 -2.21
C VAL A 51 8.35 5.03 -1.08
N ASN A 52 9.65 4.91 -1.37
CA ASN A 52 10.71 5.20 -0.40
C ASN A 52 10.94 6.70 -0.15
N SER A 53 10.50 7.57 -1.05
CA SER A 53 10.72 9.02 -0.97
C SER A 53 9.63 9.74 -0.17
N ILE A 54 8.51 9.06 0.10
CA ILE A 54 7.38 9.60 0.86
C ILE A 54 7.42 9.13 2.31
N THR A 55 6.94 9.98 3.23
CA THR A 55 6.84 9.63 4.66
C THR A 55 5.45 9.08 4.95
N VAL A 56 5.38 7.77 5.20
CA VAL A 56 4.09 7.07 5.41
C VAL A 56 4.18 6.20 6.66
N ASP A 57 3.17 6.32 7.53
CA ASP A 57 2.96 5.34 8.59
C ASP A 57 2.16 4.15 8.04
N TRP A 58 2.87 3.07 7.73
CA TRP A 58 2.28 1.86 7.18
C TRP A 58 1.37 1.11 8.17
N ASN A 59 1.51 1.33 9.47
CA ASN A 59 0.59 0.79 10.47
C ASN A 59 -0.76 1.52 10.40
N VAL A 60 -0.73 2.84 10.20
CA VAL A 60 -1.94 3.64 9.96
C VAL A 60 -2.62 3.22 8.65
N GLN A 61 -1.86 2.93 7.59
CA GLN A 61 -2.43 2.39 6.35
C GLN A 61 -3.11 1.03 6.56
N ALA A 62 -2.50 0.13 7.34
CA ALA A 62 -3.11 -1.15 7.69
C ALA A 62 -4.41 -0.99 8.52
N ALA A 63 -4.45 -0.03 9.44
CA ALA A 63 -5.66 0.27 10.22
C ALA A 63 -6.79 0.81 9.33
N LYS A 64 -6.47 1.71 8.39
CA LYS A 64 -7.43 2.19 7.38
C LYS A 64 -7.97 1.05 6.53
N ALA A 65 -7.08 0.17 6.04
CA ALA A 65 -7.49 -1.01 5.25
C ALA A 65 -8.39 -1.96 6.07
N ALA A 66 -8.03 -2.22 7.32
CA ALA A 66 -8.83 -3.04 8.23
C ALA A 66 -10.23 -2.45 8.42
N GLN A 67 -10.34 -1.14 8.65
CA GLN A 67 -11.62 -0.45 8.82
C GLN A 67 -12.45 -0.52 7.54
N ASN A 68 -11.83 -0.22 6.39
CA ASN A 68 -12.50 -0.29 5.08
C ASN A 68 -13.11 -1.68 4.85
N TYR A 69 -12.40 -2.77 5.14
CA TYR A 69 -12.98 -4.10 5.02
C TYR A 69 -14.19 -4.32 5.92
N LEU A 70 -14.11 -3.86 7.18
CA LEU A 70 -15.21 -4.01 8.14
C LEU A 70 -16.43 -3.17 7.79
N ASP A 71 -16.26 -2.05 7.10
CA ASP A 71 -17.35 -1.22 6.62
C ASP A 71 -18.16 -1.92 5.52
N TYR A 72 -17.54 -2.81 4.73
CA TYR A 72 -18.20 -3.54 3.64
C TYR A 72 -18.64 -4.96 4.02
N THR A 73 -17.90 -5.64 4.90
CA THR A 73 -18.21 -7.02 5.27
C THR A 73 -17.67 -7.39 6.65
N SER A 74 -18.32 -8.37 7.28
CA SER A 74 -17.85 -8.90 8.56
C SER A 74 -16.68 -9.85 8.35
N PHE A 75 -15.65 -9.71 9.18
CA PHE A 75 -14.52 -10.63 9.28
C PHE A 75 -14.40 -11.19 10.70
N SER A 76 -13.72 -12.33 10.85
CA SER A 76 -13.12 -12.67 12.14
C SER A 76 -11.77 -11.97 12.28
N ARG A 77 -11.27 -11.80 13.52
CA ARG A 77 -9.93 -11.24 13.78
C ARG A 77 -8.83 -11.91 12.94
N SER A 78 -8.77 -13.24 12.96
CA SER A 78 -7.77 -14.01 12.20
C SER A 78 -8.00 -13.94 10.69
N GLY A 79 -9.27 -13.90 10.26
CA GLY A 79 -9.62 -13.72 8.85
C GLY A 79 -9.14 -12.38 8.30
N LEU A 80 -9.36 -11.29 9.05
CA LEU A 80 -8.94 -9.95 8.65
C LEU A 80 -7.40 -9.83 8.62
N ILE A 81 -6.71 -10.39 9.62
CA ILE A 81 -5.23 -10.45 9.61
C ILE A 81 -4.73 -11.16 8.35
N ASN A 82 -5.30 -12.33 8.03
CA ASN A 82 -4.90 -13.06 6.83
C ASN A 82 -5.21 -12.30 5.54
N GLN A 83 -6.34 -11.60 5.47
CA GLN A 83 -6.70 -10.78 4.32
C GLN A 83 -5.68 -9.66 4.09
N LEU A 84 -5.31 -8.92 5.13
CA LEU A 84 -4.32 -7.84 5.03
C LEU A 84 -2.93 -8.37 4.62
N ILE A 85 -2.53 -9.56 5.09
CA ILE A 85 -1.22 -10.14 4.73
C ILE A 85 -1.23 -10.67 3.30
N GLN A 86 -2.20 -11.53 2.96
CA GLN A 86 -2.19 -12.30 1.72
C GLN A 86 -2.84 -11.56 0.56
N GLY A 87 -3.88 -10.78 0.85
CA GLY A 87 -4.58 -9.97 -0.16
C GLY A 87 -3.85 -8.67 -0.45
N ASP A 88 -3.48 -7.93 0.59
CA ASP A 88 -2.97 -6.57 0.42
C ASP A 88 -1.45 -6.45 0.55
N GLY A 89 -0.77 -7.48 1.07
CA GLY A 89 0.69 -7.50 1.18
C GLY A 89 1.26 -6.72 2.37
N TYR A 90 0.47 -6.51 3.43
CA TYR A 90 0.99 -5.98 4.69
C TYR A 90 1.87 -7.02 5.39
N THR A 91 2.86 -6.53 6.16
CA THR A 91 3.62 -7.42 7.05
C THR A 91 2.73 -7.96 8.16
N PRO A 92 3.06 -9.12 8.77
CA PRO A 92 2.29 -9.65 9.89
C PRO A 92 2.12 -8.66 11.06
N ALA A 93 3.15 -7.86 11.34
CA ALA A 93 3.12 -6.84 12.39
C ALA A 93 2.13 -5.69 12.05
N GLN A 94 2.16 -5.20 10.81
CA GLN A 94 1.24 -4.16 10.33
C GLN A 94 -0.21 -4.66 10.32
N ALA A 95 -0.44 -5.88 9.84
CA ALA A 95 -1.77 -6.48 9.84
C ALA A 95 -2.31 -6.65 11.27
N ALA A 96 -1.48 -7.17 12.19
CA ALA A 96 -1.86 -7.30 13.60
C ALA A 96 -2.18 -5.95 14.24
N TYR A 97 -1.38 -4.91 13.95
CA TYR A 97 -1.64 -3.56 14.41
C TYR A 97 -2.96 -3.02 13.85
N GLY A 98 -3.17 -3.11 12.54
CA GLY A 98 -4.36 -2.56 11.87
C GLY A 98 -5.64 -3.19 12.37
N VAL A 99 -5.63 -4.51 12.57
CA VAL A 99 -6.76 -5.25 13.15
C VAL A 99 -7.01 -4.87 14.61
N ALA A 100 -5.97 -4.69 15.41
CA ALA A 100 -6.14 -4.23 16.80
C ALA A 100 -6.71 -2.79 16.88
N ALA A 101 -6.31 -1.92 15.97
CA ALA A 101 -6.76 -0.52 15.92
C ALA A 101 -8.26 -0.37 15.65
N VAL A 102 -8.90 -1.38 15.03
CA VAL A 102 -10.34 -1.39 14.70
C VAL A 102 -11.19 -2.21 15.68
N GLY A 103 -10.64 -2.55 16.85
CA GLY A 103 -11.41 -3.12 17.97
C GLY A 103 -11.32 -4.63 18.16
N TYR A 104 -10.27 -5.28 17.64
CA TYR A 104 -9.98 -6.71 17.87
C TYR A 104 -8.79 -6.98 18.80
#